data_AF-A0A9P4U503-F1
#
_entry.id   AF-A0A9P4U503-F1
#
_cell.length_a   1.000
_cell.length_b   1.000
_cell.length_c   1.000
_cell.angle_alpha   90.00
_cell.angle_beta   90.00
_cell.angle_gamma   90.00
#
_symmetry.space_group_name_H-M   'P 1'
#
loop_
_entity.id
_entity.type
_entity.pdbx_description
1 polymer ?
#
loop_
_entity_poly.entity_id
_entity_poly.type
_entity_poly.pdbx_seq_one_letter_code
_entity_poly.pdbx_strand_id
1 'polypeptide(L)'
;MATNGAANDAQAAGNKENMAQYRSKKGNRTRPGPKPEEWVGEHLTMGDEFQDTPALSVSEARFIVDAAETQRRNNGKKLRDTEPLLKMMTYMDTFARFRSKEALYGVENVCNPERFNVLTRYEKACLVSLCCGSTDEARLLVPSIGPAKKDDNDTEGRISDNDLQDLLEEILSQDEAGEK
;
A
#
# COMPACT_ATOMS: atom_id res chain seq x y z
N MET A 1 48.90 -12.24 -52.77
CA MET A 1 47.95 -11.14 -52.52
C MET A 1 46.55 -11.77 -52.52
N ALA A 2 46.03 -12.23 -51.38
CA ALA A 2 45.28 -11.48 -50.35
C ALA A 2 44.13 -10.67 -50.96
N THR A 3 42.85 -10.73 -50.58
CA THR A 3 42.02 -11.49 -49.61
C THR A 3 40.59 -11.05 -49.95
N ASN A 4 39.64 -11.97 -50.17
CA ASN A 4 38.21 -11.65 -50.22
C ASN A 4 37.57 -12.05 -48.89
N GLY A 5 37.06 -11.08 -48.14
CA GLY A 5 36.21 -11.33 -46.98
C GLY A 5 36.21 -10.15 -46.01
N ALA A 6 35.15 -9.34 -46.05
CA ALA A 6 34.56 -8.62 -44.91
C ALA A 6 33.63 -7.52 -45.43
N ALA A 7 32.37 -7.85 -45.65
CA ALA A 7 31.31 -6.85 -45.78
C ALA A 7 30.01 -7.46 -45.24
N ASN A 8 29.91 -7.63 -43.91
CA ASN A 8 28.65 -7.83 -43.20
C ASN A 8 28.75 -7.68 -41.66
N ASP A 9 29.59 -6.76 -41.16
CA ASP A 9 29.74 -6.54 -39.69
C ASP A 9 29.44 -5.09 -39.24
N ALA A 10 28.67 -4.32 -40.01
CA ALA A 10 28.42 -2.90 -39.71
C ALA A 10 27.11 -2.62 -38.93
N GLN A 11 26.31 -3.62 -38.58
CA GLN A 11 24.99 -3.41 -37.94
C GLN A 11 24.89 -3.93 -36.49
N ALA A 12 26.02 -4.23 -35.85
CA ALA A 12 26.07 -4.67 -34.44
C ALA A 12 26.53 -3.58 -33.45
N ALA A 13 26.90 -2.39 -33.92
CA ALA A 13 27.50 -1.35 -33.08
C ALA A 13 26.50 -0.36 -32.45
N GLY A 14 25.29 -0.20 -33.02
CA GLY A 14 24.33 0.84 -32.61
C GLY A 14 23.45 0.52 -31.40
N ASN A 15 23.55 -0.68 -30.80
CA ASN A 15 22.62 -1.12 -29.74
C ASN A 15 23.27 -1.34 -28.36
N LYS A 16 24.54 -0.94 -28.19
CA LYS A 16 25.26 -1.06 -26.91
C LYS A 16 25.13 0.18 -26.02
N GLU A 17 24.76 1.33 -26.59
CA GLU A 17 24.65 2.59 -25.85
C GLU A 17 23.36 2.67 -25.00
N ASN A 18 22.30 1.97 -25.40
CA ASN A 18 21.00 2.02 -24.70
C ASN A 18 20.84 1.00 -23.56
N MET A 19 21.83 0.11 -23.36
CA MET A 19 21.83 -0.86 -22.26
C MET A 19 22.61 -0.38 -21.02
N ALA A 20 23.33 0.75 -21.13
CA ALA A 20 24.05 1.34 -20.01
C ALA A 20 23.14 2.08 -19.01
N GLN A 21 21.95 2.51 -19.43
CA GLN A 21 20.99 3.23 -18.57
C GLN A 21 20.30 2.35 -17.53
N TYR A 22 20.24 1.02 -17.74
CA TYR A 22 19.67 0.06 -16.78
C TYR A 22 20.73 -0.73 -16.01
N ARG A 23 21.98 -0.24 -15.96
CA ARG A 23 23.00 -0.82 -15.08
C ARG A 23 22.72 -0.34 -13.66
N SER A 24 22.07 -1.20 -12.87
CA SER A 24 21.98 -1.05 -11.41
C SER A 24 23.34 -0.61 -10.88
N LYS A 25 23.39 0.58 -10.28
CA LYS A 25 24.56 1.05 -9.54
C LYS A 25 24.86 -0.03 -8.50
N LYS A 26 25.90 -0.85 -8.73
CA LYS A 26 26.54 -1.59 -7.65
C LYS A 26 27.19 -0.55 -6.75
N GLY A 27 26.38 0.05 -5.88
CA GLY A 27 26.84 0.94 -4.84
C GLY A 27 27.75 0.13 -3.92
N ASN A 28 28.88 0.74 -3.55
CA ASN A 28 29.62 0.31 -2.38
C ASN A 28 28.61 0.11 -1.25
N ARG A 29 28.47 -1.12 -0.74
CA ARG A 29 27.69 -1.39 0.47
C ARG A 29 28.45 -0.73 1.62
N THR A 30 28.16 0.55 1.88
CA THR A 30 28.37 1.13 3.20
C THR A 30 27.71 0.17 4.19
N ARG A 31 28.43 -0.16 5.26
CA ARG A 31 27.82 -0.90 6.37
C ARG A 31 26.52 -0.17 6.72
N PRO A 32 25.37 -0.85 6.80
CA PRO A 32 24.17 -0.18 7.24
C PRO A 32 24.50 0.45 8.59
N GLY A 33 24.27 1.75 8.69
CA GLY A 33 24.32 2.42 9.98
C GLY A 33 23.36 1.74 10.95
N PRO A 34 23.44 2.05 12.25
CA PRO A 34 22.38 1.64 13.17
C PRO A 34 21.05 2.05 12.53
N LYS A 35 20.16 1.07 12.30
CA LYS A 35 18.84 1.36 11.75
C LYS A 35 18.17 2.34 12.72
N PRO A 36 17.61 3.46 12.23
CA PRO A 36 16.84 4.35 13.07
C PRO A 36 15.73 3.55 13.77
N GLU A 37 15.35 3.99 14.96
CA GLU A 37 14.26 3.37 15.69
C GLU A 37 12.96 3.64 14.93
N GLU A 38 12.42 2.60 14.31
CA GLU A 38 11.13 2.64 13.64
C GLU A 38 10.04 2.41 14.69
N TRP A 39 9.08 3.33 14.78
CA TRP A 39 8.00 3.29 15.75
C TRP A 39 6.68 3.64 15.10
N VAL A 40 5.66 2.85 15.42
CA VAL A 40 4.27 3.10 15.05
C VAL A 40 3.48 3.25 16.34
N GLY A 41 3.22 4.49 16.72
CA GLY A 41 2.48 4.84 17.93
C GLY A 41 1.75 6.16 17.71
N GLU A 42 1.80 7.07 18.67
CA GLU A 42 1.30 8.45 18.48
C GLU A 42 2.06 9.18 17.35
N HIS A 43 3.33 8.84 17.17
CA HIS A 43 4.15 9.33 16.08
C HIS A 43 4.44 8.19 15.09
N LEU A 44 4.21 8.46 13.80
CA LEU A 44 4.46 7.51 12.72
C LEU A 44 5.89 7.71 12.20
N THR A 45 6.78 6.80 12.56
CA THR A 45 8.17 6.75 12.09
C THR A 45 8.42 5.40 11.43
N MET A 46 8.11 5.28 10.14
CA MET A 46 8.18 3.99 9.41
C MET A 46 9.49 3.79 8.64
N GLY A 47 10.45 4.68 8.84
CA GLY A 47 11.70 4.73 8.08
C GLY A 47 11.50 5.20 6.63
N ASP A 48 12.61 5.52 5.97
CA ASP A 48 12.61 6.11 4.63
C ASP A 48 11.97 5.20 3.56
N GLU A 49 11.90 3.89 3.81
CA GLU A 49 11.33 2.91 2.87
C GLU A 49 9.79 2.87 2.89
N PHE A 50 9.16 3.23 4.01
CA PHE A 50 7.70 3.05 4.20
C PHE A 50 6.93 4.33 4.49
N GLN A 51 7.58 5.48 4.70
CA GLN A 51 6.91 6.73 5.06
C GLN A 51 5.87 7.20 4.01
N ASP A 52 6.17 7.07 2.71
CA ASP A 52 5.29 7.51 1.61
C ASP A 52 4.73 6.34 0.76
N THR A 53 4.87 5.12 1.26
CA THR A 53 4.51 3.91 0.52
C THR A 53 2.99 3.67 0.58
N PRO A 54 2.34 3.19 -0.51
CA PRO A 54 0.94 2.79 -0.46
C PRO A 54 0.74 1.69 0.59
N ALA A 55 -0.18 1.95 1.52
CA ALA A 55 -0.64 0.96 2.48
C ALA A 55 -1.90 0.28 1.93
N LEU A 56 -2.03 -1.02 2.17
CA LEU A 56 -3.17 -1.82 1.74
C LEU A 56 -3.94 -2.28 2.97
N SER A 57 -5.26 -2.12 2.93
CA SER A 57 -6.16 -2.80 3.85
C SER A 57 -6.21 -4.30 3.58
N VAL A 58 -6.73 -5.07 4.55
CA VAL A 58 -6.86 -6.53 4.42
C VAL A 58 -7.72 -6.91 3.20
N SER A 59 -8.80 -6.17 2.94
CA SER A 59 -9.66 -6.38 1.78
C SER A 59 -8.97 -6.05 0.46
N GLU A 60 -8.23 -4.94 0.36
CA GLU A 60 -7.48 -4.59 -0.86
C GLU A 60 -6.39 -5.62 -1.16
N ALA A 61 -5.63 -6.01 -0.13
CA ALA A 61 -4.56 -6.99 -0.25
C ALA A 61 -5.09 -8.33 -0.79
N ARG A 62 -6.26 -8.78 -0.31
CA ARG A 62 -6.93 -10.00 -0.81
C ARG A 62 -7.14 -9.94 -2.32
N PHE A 63 -7.79 -8.88 -2.80
CA PHE A 63 -8.09 -8.73 -4.22
C PHE A 63 -6.84 -8.61 -5.10
N ILE A 64 -5.82 -7.91 -4.63
CA ILE A 64 -4.55 -7.76 -5.36
C ILE A 64 -3.85 -9.12 -5.49
N VAL A 65 -3.83 -9.91 -4.41
CA VAL A 65 -3.23 -11.25 -4.43
C VAL A 65 -4.00 -12.16 -5.37
N ASP A 66 -5.33 -12.20 -5.30
CA ASP A 66 -6.18 -13.01 -6.19
C ASP A 66 -6.01 -12.61 -7.67
N ALA A 67 -5.92 -11.32 -7.95
CA ALA A 67 -5.67 -10.81 -9.29
C ALA A 67 -4.28 -11.22 -9.80
N ALA A 68 -3.25 -11.10 -8.95
CA ALA A 68 -1.89 -11.51 -9.28
C ALA A 68 -1.80 -13.03 -9.52
N GLU A 69 -2.49 -13.85 -8.73
CA GLU A 69 -2.57 -15.30 -8.91
C GLU A 69 -3.25 -15.67 -10.24
N THR A 70 -4.39 -15.05 -10.52
CA THR A 70 -5.14 -15.26 -11.76
C THR A 70 -4.30 -14.88 -12.98
N GLN A 71 -3.60 -13.74 -12.93
CA GLN A 71 -2.69 -13.32 -13.99
C GLN A 71 -1.53 -14.32 -14.18
N ARG A 72 -0.97 -14.86 -13.10
CA ARG A 72 0.09 -15.88 -13.19
C ARG A 72 -0.42 -17.18 -13.80
N ARG A 73 -1.63 -17.61 -13.43
CA ARG A 73 -2.29 -18.79 -14.01
C ARG A 73 -2.52 -18.62 -15.51
N ASN A 74 -3.05 -17.47 -15.93
CA ASN A 74 -3.27 -17.15 -17.34
C ASN A 74 -1.98 -17.10 -18.16
N ASN A 75 -0.88 -16.69 -17.52
CA ASN A 75 0.46 -16.69 -18.12
C ASN A 75 1.18 -18.05 -18.05
N GLY A 76 0.49 -19.13 -17.63
CA GLY A 76 1.05 -20.48 -17.53
C GLY A 76 2.13 -20.64 -16.45
N LYS A 77 2.26 -19.69 -15.52
CA LYS A 77 3.25 -19.74 -14.44
C LYS A 77 2.69 -20.54 -13.26
N LYS A 78 3.53 -21.38 -12.66
CA LYS A 78 3.16 -22.15 -11.46
C LYS A 78 2.82 -21.19 -10.30
N LEU A 79 1.70 -21.45 -9.64
CA LEU A 79 1.29 -20.76 -8.41
C LEU A 79 2.37 -20.96 -7.34
N ARG A 80 2.59 -19.93 -6.51
CA ARG A 80 3.56 -20.04 -5.42
C ARG A 80 2.84 -20.74 -4.30
N ASP A 81 3.17 -22.00 -4.08
CA ASP A 81 2.58 -22.77 -2.99
C ASP A 81 3.57 -22.78 -1.82
N THR A 82 3.52 -21.71 -1.02
CA THR A 82 4.36 -21.55 0.16
C THR A 82 3.46 -21.43 1.37
N GLU A 83 3.79 -22.14 2.45
CA GLU A 83 2.99 -22.15 3.69
C GLU A 83 2.63 -20.75 4.22
N PRO A 84 3.54 -19.73 4.23
CA PRO A 84 3.18 -18.39 4.67
C PRO A 84 2.15 -17.71 3.77
N LEU A 85 2.21 -17.94 2.46
CA LEU A 85 1.26 -17.37 1.50
C LEU A 85 -0.14 -17.98 1.68
N LEU A 86 -0.22 -19.30 1.86
CA LEU A 86 -1.48 -19.97 2.16
C LEU A 86 -2.11 -19.45 3.45
N LYS A 87 -1.31 -19.32 4.51
CA LYS A 87 -1.77 -18.73 5.79
C LYS A 87 -2.25 -17.30 5.61
N MET A 88 -1.54 -16.49 4.83
CA MET A 88 -1.93 -15.11 4.53
C MET A 88 -3.25 -15.04 3.75
N MET A 89 -3.44 -15.89 2.74
CA MET A 89 -4.70 -15.99 1.99
C MET A 89 -5.86 -16.39 2.90
N THR A 90 -5.68 -17.40 3.75
CA THR A 90 -6.71 -17.81 4.72
C THR A 90 -7.06 -16.68 5.69
N TYR A 91 -6.05 -15.93 6.17
CA TYR A 91 -6.28 -14.75 6.99
C TYR A 91 -7.10 -13.69 6.25
N MET A 92 -6.69 -13.34 5.03
CA MET A 92 -7.39 -12.36 4.21
C MET A 92 -8.82 -12.79 3.88
N ASP A 93 -9.08 -14.05 3.55
CA ASP A 93 -10.43 -14.56 3.29
C ASP A 93 -11.34 -14.48 4.52
N THR A 94 -10.76 -14.68 5.71
CA THR A 94 -11.50 -14.65 6.98
C THR A 94 -11.80 -13.23 7.44
N PHE A 95 -10.80 -12.34 7.37
CA PHE A 95 -10.87 -10.99 7.95
C PHE A 95 -11.13 -9.88 6.94
N ALA A 96 -11.18 -10.16 5.63
CA ALA A 96 -11.67 -9.20 4.66
C ALA A 96 -13.15 -8.91 4.92
N ARG A 97 -13.44 -7.64 5.22
CA ARG A 97 -14.79 -7.14 5.41
C ARG A 97 -15.46 -6.94 4.06
N PHE A 98 -14.86 -6.08 3.25
CA PHE A 98 -15.31 -5.81 1.88
C PHE A 98 -14.96 -6.98 0.95
N ARG A 99 -15.97 -7.80 0.60
CA ARG A 99 -15.82 -8.96 -0.30
C ARG A 99 -16.16 -8.69 -1.75
N SER A 100 -16.89 -7.61 -2.03
CA SER A 100 -17.21 -7.15 -3.38
C SER A 100 -16.22 -6.09 -3.84
N LYS A 101 -15.89 -6.08 -5.14
CA LYS A 101 -15.05 -5.02 -5.73
C LYS A 101 -15.76 -3.67 -5.69
N GLU A 102 -17.09 -3.66 -5.83
CA GLU A 102 -17.89 -2.43 -5.81
C GLU A 102 -17.83 -1.76 -4.43
N ALA A 103 -18.01 -2.55 -3.36
CA ALA A 103 -17.86 -2.08 -1.99
C ALA A 103 -16.45 -1.52 -1.73
N LEU A 104 -15.41 -2.19 -2.26
CA LEU A 104 -14.03 -1.73 -2.12
C LEU A 104 -13.78 -0.37 -2.81
N TYR A 105 -14.27 -0.21 -4.04
CA TYR A 105 -14.17 1.08 -4.75
C TYR A 105 -14.97 2.17 -4.05
N GLY A 106 -16.12 1.83 -3.45
CA GLY A 106 -16.89 2.72 -2.59
C GLY A 106 -16.03 3.23 -1.44
N VAL A 107 -15.43 2.33 -0.67
CA VAL A 107 -14.55 2.67 0.46
C VAL A 107 -13.32 3.49 0.04
N GLU A 108 -12.69 3.14 -1.09
CA GLU A 108 -11.54 3.90 -1.62
C GLU A 108 -11.93 5.34 -1.96
N ASN A 109 -13.12 5.54 -2.55
CA ASN A 109 -13.63 6.85 -2.90
C ASN A 109 -14.00 7.68 -1.65
N VAL A 110 -14.53 7.03 -0.62
CA VAL A 110 -14.82 7.64 0.69
C VAL A 110 -13.52 8.09 1.38
N CYS A 111 -12.50 7.23 1.38
CA CYS A 111 -11.20 7.48 2.01
C CYS A 111 -10.24 8.32 1.13
N ASN A 112 -10.72 8.87 0.02
CA ASN A 112 -9.88 9.52 -0.97
C ASN A 112 -9.04 10.65 -0.33
N PRO A 113 -7.71 10.70 -0.57
CA PRO A 113 -6.83 11.76 -0.06
C PRO A 113 -7.28 13.19 -0.33
N GLU A 114 -8.08 13.44 -1.37
CA GLU A 114 -8.60 14.79 -1.61
C GLU A 114 -9.71 15.23 -0.65
N ARG A 115 -10.49 14.28 -0.09
CA ARG A 115 -11.50 14.57 0.94
C ARG A 115 -10.88 14.70 2.32
N PHE A 116 -9.91 13.84 2.62
CA PHE A 116 -9.22 13.80 3.91
C PHE A 116 -7.70 13.80 3.69
N ASN A 117 -7.16 14.98 3.37
CA ASN A 117 -5.71 15.20 3.17
C ASN A 117 -4.91 15.13 4.49
N VAL A 118 -5.63 14.96 5.59
CA VAL A 118 -5.09 14.92 6.94
C VAL A 118 -4.65 13.52 7.35
N LEU A 119 -5.27 12.48 6.78
CA LEU A 119 -4.98 11.09 7.13
C LEU A 119 -3.88 10.53 6.26
N THR A 120 -2.87 9.93 6.89
CA THR A 120 -1.82 9.17 6.22
C THR A 120 -2.38 7.91 5.55
N ARG A 121 -1.65 7.35 4.58
CA ARG A 121 -2.06 6.11 3.90
C ARG A 121 -2.19 4.94 4.88
N TYR A 122 -1.30 4.89 5.87
CA TYR A 122 -1.32 3.89 6.93
C TYR A 122 -2.59 3.97 7.77
N GLU A 123 -2.93 5.17 8.25
CA GLU A 123 -4.12 5.36 9.08
C GLU A 123 -5.38 4.94 8.34
N LYS A 124 -5.48 5.27 7.05
CA LYS A 124 -6.59 4.84 6.20
C LYS A 124 -6.68 3.32 6.11
N ALA A 125 -5.57 2.65 5.78
CA ALA A 125 -5.54 1.19 5.70
C ALA A 125 -5.93 0.53 7.03
N CYS A 126 -5.54 1.12 8.17
CA CYS A 126 -5.94 0.68 9.50
C CYS A 126 -7.43 0.90 9.75
N LEU A 127 -7.98 2.08 9.48
CA LEU A 127 -9.40 2.38 9.66
C LEU A 127 -10.30 1.44 8.84
N VAL A 128 -9.92 1.16 7.59
CA VAL A 128 -10.64 0.25 6.70
C VAL A 128 -10.52 -1.22 7.14
N SER A 129 -9.40 -1.61 7.75
CA SER A 129 -9.20 -2.99 8.21
C SER A 129 -9.85 -3.26 9.57
N LEU A 130 -9.81 -2.29 10.48
CA LEU A 130 -10.33 -2.38 11.83
C LEU A 130 -11.82 -2.04 11.89
N CYS A 131 -12.28 -1.11 11.03
CA CYS A 131 -13.66 -0.63 10.94
C CYS A 131 -14.25 -0.30 12.31
N CYS A 132 -13.63 0.70 12.94
CA CYS A 132 -14.02 1.23 14.24
C CYS A 132 -15.44 1.81 14.19
N GLY A 133 -16.22 1.59 15.25
CA GLY A 133 -17.62 2.06 15.34
C GLY A 133 -17.75 3.46 15.96
N SER A 134 -16.70 3.95 16.60
CA SER A 134 -16.68 5.29 17.21
C SER A 134 -15.32 5.95 17.04
N THR A 135 -15.32 7.28 17.08
CA THR A 135 -14.10 8.11 17.10
C THR A 135 -13.14 7.72 18.23
N ASP A 136 -13.68 7.44 19.42
CA ASP A 136 -12.90 7.07 20.60
C ASP A 136 -12.17 5.73 20.41
N GLU A 137 -12.87 4.75 19.83
CA GLU A 137 -12.26 3.46 19.46
C GLU A 137 -11.18 3.64 18.38
N ALA A 138 -11.46 4.43 17.35
CA ALA A 138 -10.51 4.69 16.26
C ALA A 138 -9.21 5.31 16.78
N ARG A 139 -9.30 6.28 17.69
CA ARG A 139 -8.14 6.92 18.32
C ARG A 139 -7.41 6.01 19.29
N LEU A 140 -8.12 5.13 19.98
CA LEU A 140 -7.51 4.17 20.89
C LEU A 140 -6.70 3.12 20.13
N LEU A 141 -7.22 2.63 19.00
CA LEU A 141 -6.57 1.61 18.18
C LEU A 141 -5.50 2.19 17.26
N VAL A 142 -5.70 3.40 16.76
CA VAL A 142 -4.78 4.11 15.87
C VAL A 142 -4.40 5.45 16.53
N PRO A 143 -3.43 5.44 17.47
CA PRO A 143 -3.08 6.62 18.26
C PRO A 143 -2.50 7.77 17.43
N SER A 144 -1.98 7.49 16.23
CA SER A 144 -1.43 8.52 15.33
C SER A 144 -2.47 9.52 14.82
N ILE A 145 -3.74 9.11 14.71
CA ILE A 145 -4.84 9.98 14.28
C ILE A 145 -5.01 11.12 15.30
N GLY A 146 -4.76 10.84 16.57
CA GLY A 146 -4.70 11.78 17.69
C GLY A 146 -5.98 12.60 17.93
N PRO A 147 -6.16 13.17 19.13
CA PRO A 147 -7.18 14.19 19.34
C PRO A 147 -6.78 15.49 18.62
N ALA A 148 -7.76 16.19 18.04
CA ALA A 148 -7.61 17.61 17.77
C ALA A 148 -7.33 18.29 19.12
N LYS A 149 -6.11 18.79 19.34
CA LYS A 149 -5.75 19.44 20.61
C LYS A 149 -6.65 20.65 20.78
N LYS A 150 -7.31 20.75 21.95
CA LYS A 150 -8.26 21.83 22.28
C LYS A 150 -7.59 23.17 22.57
N ASP A 151 -6.30 23.16 22.86
CA ASP A 151 -5.52 24.34 23.24
C ASP A 151 -4.24 24.38 22.40
N ASP A 152 -3.92 25.59 21.91
CA ASP A 152 -2.78 26.01 21.08
C ASP A 152 -2.99 25.96 19.54
N ASN A 153 -2.59 27.06 18.89
CA ASN A 153 -2.71 27.42 17.46
C ASN A 153 -2.13 26.42 16.43
N ASP A 154 -1.78 25.20 16.83
CA ASP A 154 -1.17 24.16 16.00
C ASP A 154 -2.21 23.08 15.60
N THR A 155 -3.40 23.51 15.17
CA THR A 155 -4.50 22.65 14.67
C THR A 155 -4.34 22.31 13.18
N GLU A 156 -3.18 22.56 12.59
CA GLU A 156 -2.95 22.32 11.17
C GLU A 156 -2.63 20.85 10.93
N GLY A 157 -3.68 20.02 10.83
CA GLY A 157 -3.55 18.65 10.32
C GLY A 157 -4.02 17.53 11.23
N ARG A 158 -5.10 17.70 12.01
CA ARG A 158 -5.83 16.56 12.61
C ARG A 158 -7.33 16.63 12.29
N ILE A 159 -7.92 15.48 12.00
CA ILE A 159 -9.35 15.35 11.65
C ILE A 159 -10.23 15.65 12.88
N SER A 160 -11.33 16.38 12.68
CA SER A 160 -12.28 16.66 13.75
C SER A 160 -13.05 15.40 14.17
N ASP A 161 -13.60 15.38 15.38
CA ASP A 161 -14.40 14.23 15.86
C ASP A 161 -15.61 13.97 14.98
N ASN A 162 -16.31 15.03 14.56
CA ASN A 162 -17.49 14.90 13.73
C ASN A 162 -17.12 14.36 12.34
N ASP A 163 -16.08 14.91 11.71
CA ASP A 163 -15.65 14.46 10.38
C ASP A 163 -15.14 13.01 10.40
N LEU A 164 -14.45 12.62 11.49
CA LEU A 164 -14.00 11.25 11.68
C LEU A 164 -15.18 10.30 11.90
N GLN A 165 -16.17 10.69 12.69
CA GLN A 165 -17.37 9.90 12.90
C GLN A 165 -18.15 9.69 11.59
N ASP A 166 -18.36 10.76 10.82
CA ASP A 166 -19.03 10.72 9.53
C ASP A 166 -18.29 9.79 8.55
N LEU A 167 -16.95 9.86 8.52
CA LEU A 167 -16.11 8.97 7.72
C LEU A 167 -16.28 7.49 8.11
N LEU A 168 -16.27 7.19 9.42
CA LEU A 168 -16.44 5.82 9.92
C LEU A 168 -17.81 5.26 9.55
N GLU A 169 -18.87 6.06 9.71
CA GLU A 169 -20.23 5.68 9.35
C GLU A 169 -20.37 5.43 7.83
N GLU A 170 -19.75 6.28 7.01
CA GLU A 170 -19.76 6.10 5.55
C GLU A 170 -19.03 4.82 5.13
N ILE A 171 -17.87 4.50 5.74
CA ILE A 171 -17.14 3.24 5.50
C ILE A 171 -17.99 2.03 5.90
N LEU A 172 -18.63 2.06 7.06
CA LEU A 172 -19.48 0.97 7.54
C LEU A 172 -20.71 0.76 6.64
N SER A 173 -21.28 1.84 6.10
CA SER A 173 -22.40 1.74 5.16
C SER A 173 -22.02 1.02 3.86
N GLN A 174 -20.76 1.10 3.41
CA GLN A 174 -20.29 0.37 2.23
C GLN A 174 -20.22 -1.15 2.44
N ASP A 175 -20.08 -1.60 3.70
CA ASP A 175 -20.04 -3.03 4.06
C ASP A 175 -21.42 -3.66 3.80
N GLU A 176 -22.49 -3.01 4.29
CA GLU A 176 -23.87 -3.46 4.13
C GLU A 176 -24.35 -3.41 2.68
N ALA A 177 -23.84 -2.48 1.88
CA ALA A 177 -24.18 -2.36 0.47
C ALA A 177 -23.66 -3.53 -0.37
N GLY A 178 -22.59 -4.20 0.07
CA GLY A 178 -21.97 -5.33 -0.64
C GLY A 178 -22.62 -6.70 -0.40
N GLU A 179 -23.60 -6.79 0.51
CA GLU A 179 -24.28 -8.04 0.88
C GLU A 179 -25.59 -8.28 0.09
N LYS A 180 -26.03 -7.32 -0.73
CA LYS A 180 -27.19 -7.43 -1.63
C LYS A 180 -26.79 -7.88 -3.04
#